data_AF-A0A0W0SRS0-F1
#
_entry.id   AF-A0A0W0SRS0-F1
#
_cell.length_a   1.000
_cell.length_b   1.000
_cell.length_c   1.000
_cell.angle_alpha   90.00
_cell.angle_beta   90.00
_cell.angle_gamma   90.00
#
_symmetry.space_group_name_H-M   'P 1'
#
loop_
_entity.id
_entity.type
_entity.pdbx_description
1 polymer ?
#
loop_
_entity_poly.entity_id
_entity_poly.type
_entity_poly.pdbx_seq_one_letter_code
_entity_poly.pdbx_strand_id
1 'polypeptide(L)'
;MSRETWNTIINSKSFYVRTYRMGGRTLIISLIINILLGLAIYYLYFHQPERDFYATSGITPPIQLKPMDEPNYSATPLLAPDPIENNTVKVIPQ
;
A
#
# COMPACT_ATOMS: atom_id res chain seq x y z
N MET A 1 -62.29 2.98 -9.57
CA MET A 1 -60.96 3.22 -8.95
C MET A 1 -61.11 4.40 -8.00
N SER A 2 -60.72 4.26 -6.72
CA SER A 2 -60.86 5.35 -5.75
C SER A 2 -59.71 6.36 -5.89
N ARG A 3 -59.92 7.62 -5.49
CA ARG A 3 -58.85 8.64 -5.44
C ARG A 3 -57.65 8.18 -4.61
N GLU A 4 -57.91 7.43 -3.54
CA GLU A 4 -56.86 6.85 -2.68
C GLU A 4 -56.01 5.83 -3.43
N THR A 5 -56.63 4.92 -4.19
CA THR A 5 -55.86 3.94 -4.99
C THR A 5 -55.00 4.63 -6.04
N TRP A 6 -55.48 5.72 -6.64
CA TRP A 6 -54.70 6.50 -7.61
C TRP A 6 -53.51 7.23 -6.97
N ASN A 7 -53.69 7.85 -5.80
CA ASN A 7 -52.62 8.51 -5.05
C ASN A 7 -51.54 7.51 -4.59
N THR A 8 -51.93 6.32 -4.15
CA THR A 8 -50.99 5.25 -3.75
C THR A 8 -50.13 4.78 -4.93
N ILE A 9 -50.71 4.67 -6.12
CA ILE A 9 -49.98 4.30 -7.34
C ILE A 9 -48.96 5.37 -7.72
N ILE A 10 -49.30 6.65 -7.61
CA ILE A 10 -48.38 7.75 -7.93
C ILE A 10 -47.24 7.83 -6.92
N ASN A 11 -47.57 7.77 -5.63
CA ASN A 11 -46.58 7.83 -4.57
C ASN A 11 -45.60 6.65 -4.65
N SER A 12 -46.10 5.43 -4.88
CA SER A 12 -45.23 4.25 -5.04
C SER A 12 -44.30 4.39 -6.26
N LYS A 13 -44.82 4.80 -7.44
CA LYS A 13 -43.96 5.07 -8.61
C LYS A 13 -42.90 6.13 -8.34
N SER A 14 -43.26 7.22 -7.65
CA SER A 14 -42.32 8.29 -7.30
C SER A 14 -41.21 7.80 -6.37
N PHE A 15 -41.54 6.91 -5.42
CA PHE A 15 -40.59 6.29 -4.52
C PHE A 15 -39.61 5.39 -5.27
N TYR A 16 -40.09 4.53 -6.17
CA TYR A 16 -39.21 3.67 -6.99
C TYR A 16 -38.26 4.48 -7.87
N VAL A 17 -38.76 5.53 -8.54
CA VAL A 17 -37.93 6.40 -9.39
C VAL A 17 -36.86 7.11 -8.56
N ARG A 18 -37.22 7.68 -7.40
CA ARG A 18 -36.27 8.38 -6.53
C ARG A 18 -35.22 7.43 -5.98
N THR A 19 -35.63 6.27 -5.48
CA THR A 19 -34.73 5.25 -4.93
C THR A 19 -33.79 4.69 -5.99
N TYR A 20 -34.28 4.42 -7.21
CA TYR A 20 -33.44 3.94 -8.31
C TYR A 20 -32.40 4.99 -8.74
N ARG A 21 -32.81 6.27 -8.86
CA ARG A 21 -31.89 7.37 -9.17
C ARG A 21 -30.84 7.56 -8.06
N MET A 22 -31.25 7.43 -6.81
CA MET A 22 -30.32 7.53 -5.67
C MET A 22 -29.32 6.36 -5.71
N GLY A 23 -29.79 5.13 -5.91
CA GLY A 23 -28.95 3.94 -6.04
C GLY A 23 -27.98 4.03 -7.23
N GLY A 24 -28.44 4.56 -8.37
CA GLY A 24 -27.57 4.81 -9.52
C GLY A 24 -26.48 5.83 -9.20
N ARG A 25 -26.83 6.95 -8.55
CA ARG A 25 -25.85 7.97 -8.14
C ARG A 25 -24.85 7.42 -7.13
N THR A 26 -25.29 6.65 -6.13
CA THR A 26 -24.38 6.05 -5.15
C THR A 26 -23.45 5.02 -5.79
N LEU A 27 -23.94 4.22 -6.75
CA LEU A 27 -23.10 3.30 -7.51
C LEU A 27 -22.05 4.03 -8.35
N ILE A 28 -22.42 5.09 -9.05
CA ILE A 28 -21.48 5.91 -9.84
C ILE A 28 -20.42 6.54 -8.92
N ILE A 29 -20.84 7.11 -7.78
CA ILE A 29 -19.91 7.68 -6.80
C ILE A 29 -18.95 6.61 -6.27
N SER A 30 -19.47 5.42 -5.93
CA SER A 30 -18.66 4.29 -5.47
C SER A 30 -17.63 3.87 -6.53
N LEU A 31 -18.04 3.80 -7.79
CA LEU A 31 -17.14 3.47 -8.90
C LEU A 31 -16.02 4.52 -9.04
N ILE A 32 -16.37 5.80 -8.99
CA ILE A 32 -15.39 6.90 -9.06
C ILE A 32 -14.39 6.79 -7.90
N ILE A 33 -14.86 6.55 -6.67
CA ILE A 33 -13.99 6.39 -5.51
C ILE A 33 -13.03 5.20 -5.70
N ASN A 34 -13.52 4.06 -6.20
CA ASN A 34 -12.67 2.90 -6.47
C ASN A 34 -11.58 3.20 -7.52
N ILE A 35 -11.94 3.91 -8.60
CA ILE A 35 -10.97 4.34 -9.62
C ILE A 35 -9.92 5.27 -9.00
N LEU A 36 -10.34 6.26 -8.21
CA LEU A 36 -9.42 7.18 -7.54
C LEU A 36 -8.49 6.47 -6.56
N LEU A 37 -9.01 5.50 -5.79
CA LEU A 37 -8.18 4.68 -4.90
C LEU A 37 -7.17 3.83 -5.69
N GLY A 38 -7.58 3.21 -6.79
CA GLY A 38 -6.68 2.47 -7.67
C GLY A 38 -5.56 3.35 -8.24
N LEU A 39 -5.91 4.55 -8.72
CA LEU A 39 -4.94 5.53 -9.22
C LEU A 39 -4.00 6.02 -8.11
N ALA A 40 -4.51 6.24 -6.89
CA ALA A 40 -3.69 6.66 -5.75
C ALA A 40 -2.68 5.57 -5.34
N ILE A 41 -3.11 4.31 -5.29
CA ILE A 41 -2.23 3.16 -5.00
C ILE A 41 -1.16 3.04 -6.09
N TYR A 42 -1.57 3.13 -7.36
CA TYR A 42 -0.64 3.11 -8.49
C TYR A 42 0.39 4.23 -8.38
N TYR A 43 -0.07 5.47 -8.16
CA TYR A 43 0.82 6.62 -8.02
C TYR A 43 1.81 6.44 -6.87
N LEU A 44 1.34 6.01 -5.70
CA LEU A 44 2.19 5.80 -4.52
C LEU A 44 3.24 4.72 -4.78
N TYR A 45 2.86 3.61 -5.42
CA TYR A 45 3.77 2.51 -5.70
C TYR A 45 4.91 2.92 -6.63
N PHE A 46 4.60 3.66 -7.71
CA PHE A 46 5.61 4.06 -8.70
C PHE A 46 6.42 5.30 -8.29
N HIS A 47 5.94 6.10 -7.35
CA HIS A 47 6.67 7.27 -6.82
C HIS A 47 7.27 7.00 -5.45
N GLN A 48 7.27 5.75 -4.98
CA GLN A 48 7.95 5.39 -3.75
C GLN A 48 9.46 5.59 -3.97
N PRO A 49 10.16 6.30 -3.06
CA PRO A 49 11.60 6.42 -3.16
C PRO A 49 12.24 5.03 -3.07
N GLU A 50 13.38 4.86 -3.76
CA GLU A 50 14.17 3.65 -3.63
C GLU A 50 14.50 3.40 -2.16
N ARG A 51 14.35 2.15 -1.73
CA ARG A 51 14.57 1.79 -0.34
C ARG A 51 16.06 1.74 -0.07
N ASP A 52 16.50 2.50 0.92
CA ASP A 52 17.86 2.36 1.44
C ASP A 52 17.99 1.07 2.25
N PHE A 53 19.05 0.32 1.96
CA PHE A 53 19.43 -0.89 2.69
C PHE A 53 20.74 -0.65 3.42
N TYR A 54 20.90 -1.20 4.62
CA TYR A 54 22.12 -1.06 5.41
C TYR A 54 22.57 -2.42 5.92
N ALA A 55 23.87 -2.71 5.83
CA ALA A 55 24.49 -3.86 6.48
C ALA A 55 25.15 -3.43 7.79
N THR A 56 25.02 -4.26 8.83
CA THR A 56 25.69 -4.07 10.12
C THR A 56 26.19 -5.42 10.63
N SER A 57 27.43 -5.45 11.11
CA SER A 57 28.05 -6.60 11.76
C SER A 57 28.18 -6.42 13.27
N GLY A 58 27.68 -5.31 13.82
CA GLY A 58 27.78 -4.97 15.24
C GLY A 58 29.17 -4.45 15.68
N ILE A 59 30.18 -4.53 14.81
CA ILE A 59 31.54 -4.02 15.05
C ILE A 59 31.77 -2.72 14.28
N THR A 60 31.35 -2.68 13.00
CA THR A 60 31.46 -1.47 12.16
C THR A 60 30.15 -0.67 12.14
N PRO A 61 30.21 0.65 11.91
CA PRO A 61 29.01 1.46 11.62
C PRO A 61 28.21 0.87 10.45
N PRO A 62 26.88 1.09 10.41
CA PRO A 62 26.04 0.62 9.31
C PRO A 62 26.53 1.15 7.95
N ILE A 63 26.75 0.25 7.00
CA ILE A 63 27.19 0.58 5.64
C ILE A 63 25.95 0.60 4.74
N GLN A 64 25.70 1.71 4.04
CA GLN A 64 24.62 1.81 3.05
C GLN A 64 24.95 0.91 1.86
N LEU A 65 24.03 -0.01 1.56
CA LEU A 65 24.12 -0.96 0.46
C LEU A 65 23.55 -0.34 -0.80
N LYS A 66 24.15 -0.71 -1.93
CA LYS A 66 23.60 -0.44 -3.25
C LYS A 66 22.64 -1.59 -3.63
N PRO A 67 21.33 -1.35 -3.78
CA PRO A 67 20.42 -2.38 -4.26
C PRO A 67 20.82 -2.84 -5.68
N MET A 68 20.64 -4.12 -5.95
CA MET A 68 20.89 -4.74 -7.26
C MET A 68 19.60 -5.43 -7.73
N ASP A 69 19.36 -5.41 -9.03
CA ASP A 69 18.18 -6.03 -9.64
C ASP A 69 18.26 -7.56 -9.69
N GLU A 70 19.47 -8.11 -9.55
CA GLU A 70 19.74 -9.55 -9.60
C GLU A 70 20.65 -10.02 -8.45
N PRO A 71 20.55 -11.30 -8.05
CA PRO A 71 21.48 -11.89 -7.10
C PRO A 71 22.92 -11.86 -7.60
N ASN A 72 23.88 -11.75 -6.67
CA ASN A 72 25.28 -11.90 -7.01
C ASN A 72 25.61 -13.37 -7.30
N TYR A 73 25.76 -13.71 -8.58
CA TYR A 73 26.19 -15.04 -9.03
C TYR A 73 27.72 -15.21 -9.13
N SER A 74 28.50 -14.17 -8.83
CA SER A 74 29.95 -14.25 -8.84
C SER A 74 30.48 -15.01 -7.61
N ALA A 75 31.68 -15.59 -7.73
CA ALA A 75 32.38 -16.19 -6.59
C ALA A 75 32.98 -15.14 -5.62
N THR A 76 32.85 -13.85 -5.94
CA THR A 76 33.40 -12.73 -5.16
C THR A 76 32.30 -12.08 -4.31
N PRO A 77 32.46 -12.01 -2.97
CA PRO A 77 31.54 -11.27 -2.10
C PRO A 77 31.46 -9.78 -2.49
N LEU A 78 30.25 -9.19 -2.35
CA LEU A 78 30.03 -7.76 -2.64
C LEU A 78 30.57 -6.84 -1.54
N LEU A 79 30.72 -7.36 -0.33
CA LEU A 79 31.22 -6.63 0.83
C LEU A 79 32.58 -7.20 1.23
N ALA A 80 33.44 -6.32 1.72
CA ALA A 80 34.68 -6.76 2.36
C ALA A 80 34.37 -7.58 3.61
N PRO A 81 35.24 -8.54 3.99
CA PRO A 81 35.10 -9.25 5.26
C PRO A 81 35.08 -8.25 6.42
N ASP A 82 34.27 -8.56 7.45
CA ASP A 82 34.26 -7.78 8.68
C ASP A 82 35.65 -7.76 9.33
N PRO A 83 36.02 -6.66 10.00
CA PRO A 83 37.27 -6.60 10.72
C PRO A 83 37.29 -7.66 11.83
N ILE A 84 38.42 -8.35 11.98
CA ILE A 84 38.63 -9.32 13.05
C ILE A 84 38.71 -8.54 14.37
N GLU A 85 37.76 -8.75 15.27
CA GLU A 85 37.75 -8.14 16.60
C GLU A 85 38.83 -8.83 17.47
N ASN A 86 40.02 -8.25 17.53
CA ASN A 86 41.08 -8.72 18.43
C ASN A 86 40.76 -8.32 19.87
N ASN A 87 40.23 -9.27 20.65
CA ASN A 87 40.26 -9.29 22.12
C ASN A 87 39.53 -8.16 22.87
N THR A 88 38.25 -7.94 22.61
CA THR A 88 37.36 -7.31 23.60
C THR A 88 36.73 -8.43 24.44
N VAL A 89 37.16 -8.57 25.69
CA VAL A 89 36.45 -9.43 26.65
C VAL A 89 35.02 -8.88 26.76
N LYS A 90 34.05 -9.59 26.17
CA LYS A 90 32.64 -9.21 26.21
C LYS A 90 32.15 -9.37 27.65
N VAL A 91 32.19 -8.29 28.43
CA VAL A 91 31.69 -8.28 29.82
C VAL A 91 30.17 -8.42 29.76
N ILE A 92 29.66 -9.57 30.19
CA ILE A 92 28.22 -9.78 30.38
C ILE A 92 27.86 -9.13 31.74
N PRO A 93 27.00 -8.10 31.77
CA PRO A 93 26.55 -7.53 33.04
C PRO A 93 25.77 -8.58 33.84
N GLN A 94 26.07 -8.70 35.13
CA GLN A 94 25.33 -9.56 36.07
C GLN A 94 24.03 -8.91 36.53
#